data_AF-A0AAN3VWN1-F1
#
_entry.id   AF-A0AAN3VWN1-F1
#
_cell.length_a   1.000
_cell.length_b   1.000
_cell.length_c   1.000
_cell.angle_alpha   90.00
_cell.angle_beta   90.00
_cell.angle_gamma   90.00
#
_symmetry.space_group_name_H-M   'P 1'
#
loop_
_entity.id
_entity.type
_entity.pdbx_description
1 polymer ?
#
loop_
_entity_poly.entity_id
_entity_poly.type
_entity_poly.pdbx_seq_one_letter_code
_entity_poly.pdbx_strand_id
1 'polypeptide(L)'
;MIVLSPSKEMSKDAVLSEKIPIFQNEAETLMQEIKGKEKYEAWSLYHGLAFRSFKKGGFSQKELEFMEKNLCIFSALYGVLSARDGISKYRLDFSKKGLYAYWGDKIYQEIIKRCHSSGEWIINLASDEFSKTLSKYLTEKDRFL
;
A
#
# COMPACT_ATOMS: atom_id res chain seq x y z
N MET A 1 -8.69 -3.65 11.32
CA MET A 1 -7.91 -3.31 10.11
C MET A 1 -6.41 -3.41 10.38
N ILE A 2 -5.63 -4.04 9.50
CA ILE A 2 -4.17 -4.13 9.53
C ILE A 2 -3.62 -3.26 8.40
N VAL A 3 -2.63 -2.42 8.67
CA VAL A 3 -2.04 -1.51 7.67
C VAL A 3 -0.56 -1.84 7.47
N LEU A 4 -0.16 -1.99 6.21
CA LEU A 4 1.23 -2.20 5.79
C LEU A 4 1.67 -1.14 4.80
N SER A 5 2.94 -0.76 4.87
CA SER A 5 3.63 -0.07 3.79
C SER A 5 4.77 -0.94 3.27
N PRO A 6 4.88 -1.19 1.95
CA PRO A 6 6.00 -1.91 1.36
C PRO A 6 7.29 -1.10 1.49
N SER A 7 8.44 -1.78 1.43
CA SER A 7 9.70 -1.08 1.18
C SER A 7 9.69 -0.47 -0.24
N LYS A 8 10.62 0.44 -0.54
CA LYS A 8 10.70 1.21 -1.80
C LYS A 8 10.67 0.40 -3.12
N GLU A 9 10.64 -0.93 -3.08
CA GLU A 9 10.78 -1.81 -4.24
C GLU A 9 9.69 -2.89 -4.25
N MET A 10 9.04 -3.06 -5.40
CA MET A 10 8.40 -4.32 -5.81
C MET A 10 9.48 -5.22 -6.44
N SER A 11 9.18 -6.50 -6.73
CA SER A 11 10.15 -7.48 -7.28
C SER A 11 11.14 -6.89 -8.31
N LYS A 12 12.36 -7.44 -8.38
CA LYS A 12 13.48 -6.95 -9.22
C LYS A 12 13.13 -6.75 -10.71
N ASP A 13 12.08 -7.40 -11.22
CA ASP A 13 11.63 -7.33 -12.62
C ASP A 13 10.62 -6.20 -12.90
N ALA A 14 10.44 -5.25 -11.98
CA ALA A 14 9.50 -4.15 -12.14
C ALA A 14 10.00 -3.09 -13.15
N VAL A 15 9.06 -2.49 -13.89
CA VAL A 15 9.37 -1.40 -14.84
C VAL A 15 9.86 -0.18 -14.06
N LEU A 16 11.04 0.32 -14.44
CA LEU A 16 11.72 1.48 -13.86
C LEU A 16 11.32 2.77 -14.58
N SER A 17 10.96 3.81 -13.82
CA SER A 17 10.89 5.18 -14.35
C SER A 17 12.20 5.91 -14.06
N GLU A 18 12.96 6.28 -15.09
CA GLU A 18 14.27 6.95 -14.96
C GLU A 18 14.20 8.49 -14.83
N LYS A 19 13.00 9.08 -14.78
CA LYS A 19 12.82 10.53 -14.78
C LYS A 19 12.54 11.03 -13.36
N ILE A 20 12.93 12.28 -13.04
CA ILE A 20 12.46 13.02 -11.85
C ILE A 20 11.37 14.07 -12.24
N PRO A 21 10.10 13.69 -12.46
CA PRO A 21 8.96 14.62 -12.51
C PRO A 21 8.33 14.96 -11.14
N ILE A 22 7.26 15.75 -11.18
CA ILE A 22 6.28 15.88 -10.09
C ILE A 22 5.48 14.56 -10.02
N PHE A 23 5.19 14.04 -8.82
CA PHE A 23 4.56 12.73 -8.59
C PHE A 23 3.43 12.39 -9.58
N GLN A 24 2.57 13.35 -9.88
CA GLN A 24 1.44 13.15 -10.78
C GLN A 24 1.85 12.78 -12.21
N ASN A 25 2.87 13.44 -12.78
CA ASN A 25 3.35 13.15 -14.13
C ASN A 25 4.08 11.80 -14.20
N GLU A 26 4.83 11.43 -13.16
CA GLU A 26 5.44 10.08 -13.06
C GLU A 26 4.37 9.00 -12.97
N ALA A 27 3.39 9.19 -12.08
CA ALA A 27 2.32 8.24 -11.86
C ALA A 27 1.52 8.03 -13.15
N GLU A 28 1.17 9.10 -13.88
CA GLU A 28 0.48 9.00 -15.16
C GLU A 28 1.31 8.26 -16.21
N THR A 29 2.61 8.53 -16.30
CA THR A 29 3.52 7.85 -17.24
C THR A 29 3.60 6.35 -16.93
N LEU A 30 3.85 5.99 -15.66
CA LEU A 30 3.89 4.60 -15.22
C LEU A 30 2.57 3.88 -15.45
N MET A 31 1.44 4.54 -15.19
CA MET A 31 0.11 3.97 -15.43
C MET A 31 -0.11 3.64 -16.92
N GLN A 32 0.46 4.41 -17.84
CA GLN A 32 0.44 4.07 -19.27
C GLN A 32 1.39 2.92 -19.60
N GLU A 33 2.61 2.91 -19.05
CA GLU A 33 3.61 1.86 -19.31
C GLU A 33 3.16 0.47 -18.83
N ILE A 34 2.49 0.43 -17.67
CA ILE A 34 2.00 -0.83 -17.08
C ILE A 34 0.62 -1.22 -17.62
N LYS A 35 -0.01 -0.38 -18.45
CA LYS A 35 -1.31 -0.68 -19.05
C LYS A 35 -1.22 -1.95 -19.90
N GLY A 36 -2.13 -2.89 -19.65
CA GLY A 36 -2.18 -4.17 -20.36
C GLY A 36 -1.07 -5.17 -19.97
N LYS A 37 -0.23 -4.85 -18.98
CA LYS A 37 0.72 -5.81 -18.41
C LYS A 37 -0.01 -6.81 -17.50
N GLU A 38 0.67 -7.91 -17.23
CA GLU A 38 0.21 -8.92 -16.29
C GLU A 38 -0.10 -8.29 -14.93
N LYS A 39 -1.15 -8.83 -14.28
CA LYS A 39 -1.59 -8.42 -12.96
C LYS A 39 -1.38 -9.57 -11.99
N TYR A 40 -0.97 -9.22 -10.78
CA TYR A 40 -0.80 -10.16 -9.69
C TYR A 40 -1.50 -9.60 -8.44
N GLU A 41 -1.84 -10.47 -7.52
CA GLU A 41 -2.42 -10.07 -6.23
C GLU A 41 -1.41 -9.21 -5.46
N ALA A 42 -1.86 -8.08 -4.92
CA ALA A 42 -1.00 -7.09 -4.27
C ALA A 42 -0.07 -7.68 -3.19
N TRP A 43 -0.58 -8.57 -2.33
CA TRP A 43 0.19 -9.21 -1.26
C TRP A 43 1.42 -9.98 -1.78
N SER A 44 1.33 -10.50 -3.01
CA SER A 44 2.35 -11.32 -3.64
C SER A 44 3.50 -10.50 -4.24
N LEU A 45 3.28 -9.23 -4.58
CA LEU A 45 4.26 -8.41 -5.30
C LEU A 45 5.18 -7.57 -4.42
N TYR A 46 4.70 -7.16 -3.24
CA TYR A 46 5.46 -6.27 -2.38
C TYR A 46 6.55 -7.01 -1.59
N HIS A 47 7.65 -6.30 -1.32
CA HIS A 47 8.77 -6.75 -0.51
C HIS A 47 8.89 -5.92 0.78
N GLY A 48 9.47 -6.53 1.80
CA GLY A 48 9.64 -5.95 3.14
C GLY A 48 9.79 -7.05 4.19
N LEU A 49 10.12 -6.69 5.43
CA LEU A 49 10.18 -7.67 6.52
C LEU A 49 8.81 -8.32 6.75
N ALA A 50 7.74 -7.54 6.84
CA ALA A 50 6.37 -8.05 7.00
C ALA A 50 5.97 -8.99 5.84
N PHE A 51 6.12 -8.53 4.59
CA PHE A 51 5.78 -9.32 3.40
C PHE A 51 6.62 -10.59 3.24
N ARG A 52 7.90 -10.58 3.62
CA ARG A 52 8.74 -11.79 3.59
C ARG A 52 8.29 -12.81 4.63
N SER A 53 7.85 -12.36 5.81
CA SER A 53 7.30 -13.26 6.82
C SER A 53 5.99 -13.90 6.33
N PHE A 54 5.11 -13.14 5.68
CA PHE A 54 3.86 -13.64 5.09
C PHE A 54 4.07 -14.74 4.05
N LYS A 55 5.11 -14.61 3.22
CA LYS A 55 5.34 -15.54 2.10
C LYS A 55 5.96 -16.89 2.51
N LYS A 56 6.47 -17.04 3.73
CA LYS A 56 7.18 -18.26 4.15
C LYS A 56 6.28 -19.48 4.37
N GLY A 57 5.00 -19.28 4.67
CA GLY A 57 4.06 -20.37 4.99
C GLY A 57 3.06 -20.70 3.90
N GLY A 58 2.96 -19.88 2.84
CA GLY A 58 1.77 -19.88 1.98
C GLY A 58 0.52 -19.42 2.75
N PHE A 59 -0.63 -19.41 2.07
CA PHE A 59 -1.91 -19.08 2.68
C PHE A 59 -2.98 -20.06 2.21
N SER A 60 -3.80 -20.52 3.15
CA SER A 60 -5.08 -21.18 2.87
C SER A 60 -6.09 -20.17 2.32
N GLN A 61 -7.14 -20.67 1.68
CA GLN A 61 -8.22 -19.84 1.14
C GLN A 61 -8.87 -18.95 2.21
N LYS A 62 -9.07 -19.47 3.42
CA LYS A 62 -9.63 -18.71 4.56
C LYS A 62 -8.70 -17.59 5.03
N GLU A 63 -7.38 -17.81 5.00
CA GLU A 63 -6.41 -16.77 5.34
C GLU A 63 -6.35 -15.69 4.27
N LEU A 64 -6.46 -16.06 2.99
CA LEU A 64 -6.57 -15.10 1.88
C LEU A 64 -7.83 -14.23 2.02
N GLU A 65 -8.98 -14.82 2.33
CA GLU A 65 -10.23 -14.09 2.59
C GLU A 65 -10.12 -13.17 3.82
N PHE A 66 -9.46 -13.64 4.87
CA PHE A 66 -9.18 -12.81 6.04
C PHE A 66 -8.30 -11.61 5.65
N MET A 67 -7.22 -11.82 4.90
CA MET A 67 -6.36 -10.73 4.44
C MET A 67 -7.10 -9.77 3.51
N GLU A 68 -7.93 -10.26 2.59
CA GLU A 68 -8.69 -9.42 1.68
C GLU A 68 -9.62 -8.44 2.42
N LYS A 69 -10.20 -8.90 3.53
CA LYS A 69 -11.07 -8.08 4.38
C LYS A 69 -10.31 -7.18 5.35
N ASN A 70 -9.20 -7.65 5.90
CA ASN A 70 -8.55 -7.01 7.05
C ASN A 70 -7.19 -6.36 6.74
N LEU A 71 -6.62 -6.56 5.55
CA LEU A 71 -5.32 -6.01 5.19
C LEU A 71 -5.45 -4.84 4.21
N CYS A 72 -4.89 -3.70 4.62
CA CYS A 72 -4.64 -2.54 3.78
C CYS A 72 -3.14 -2.43 3.48
N ILE A 73 -2.80 -2.38 2.19
CA ILE A 73 -1.42 -2.16 1.72
C ILE A 73 -1.36 -0.77 1.11
N PHE A 74 -0.53 0.11 1.66
CA PHE A 74 -0.25 1.40 1.04
C PHE A 74 0.73 1.25 -0.13
N SER A 75 0.22 1.40 -1.34
CA SER A 75 0.98 1.53 -2.57
C SER A 75 1.26 2.99 -2.89
N ALA A 76 2.51 3.29 -3.23
CA ALA A 76 2.86 4.63 -3.70
C ALA A 76 2.08 5.02 -4.96
N LEU A 77 1.87 4.10 -5.90
CA LEU A 77 1.18 4.35 -7.17
C LEU A 77 -0.33 4.18 -7.05
N TYR A 78 -0.78 3.12 -6.37
CA TYR A 78 -2.19 2.73 -6.35
C TYR A 78 -2.96 3.21 -5.11
N GLY A 79 -2.31 3.85 -4.13
CA GLY A 79 -2.97 4.27 -2.89
C GLY A 79 -3.19 3.09 -1.95
N VAL A 80 -4.38 2.93 -1.39
CA VAL A 80 -4.68 1.82 -0.47
C VAL A 80 -5.23 0.62 -1.25
N LEU A 81 -4.57 -0.52 -1.11
CA LEU A 81 -4.94 -1.78 -1.75
C LEU A 81 -5.44 -2.79 -0.73
N SER A 82 -6.40 -3.63 -1.12
CA SER A 82 -6.65 -4.92 -0.48
C SER A 82 -5.55 -5.92 -0.83
N ALA A 83 -5.40 -6.99 -0.04
CA ALA A 83 -4.44 -8.06 -0.28
C ALA A 83 -4.51 -8.62 -1.70
N ARG A 84 -5.72 -8.85 -2.24
CA ARG A 84 -5.94 -9.53 -3.52
C ARG A 84 -6.20 -8.60 -4.70
N ASP A 85 -6.07 -7.29 -4.51
CA ASP A 85 -6.21 -6.35 -5.60
C ASP A 85 -5.20 -6.67 -6.71
N GLY A 86 -5.70 -6.79 -7.95
CA GLY A 86 -4.90 -7.11 -9.12
C GLY A 86 -4.12 -5.90 -9.60
N ILE A 87 -2.82 -5.88 -9.34
CA ILE A 87 -1.92 -4.78 -9.70
C ILE A 87 -0.80 -5.25 -10.62
N SER A 88 -0.33 -4.36 -11.49
CA SER A 88 0.84 -4.60 -12.32
C SER A 88 2.10 -4.13 -11.59
N LYS A 89 3.21 -4.86 -11.81
CA LYS A 89 4.53 -4.53 -11.24
C LYS A 89 4.97 -3.14 -11.72
N TYR A 90 5.41 -2.30 -10.80
CA TYR A 90 5.99 -0.99 -11.09
C TYR A 90 7.13 -0.71 -10.11
N ARG A 91 8.03 0.21 -10.48
CA ARG A 91 9.02 0.79 -9.58
C ARG A 91 8.96 2.30 -9.71
N LEU A 92 8.95 2.96 -8.56
CA LEU A 92 8.84 4.41 -8.47
C LEU A 92 10.04 4.93 -7.68
N ASP A 93 10.94 5.65 -8.34
CA ASP A 93 12.11 6.28 -7.72
C ASP A 93 11.77 7.73 -7.32
N PHE A 94 10.79 7.87 -6.42
CA PHE A 94 10.29 9.17 -6.01
C PHE A 94 10.77 9.62 -4.63
N SER A 95 10.85 10.95 -4.45
CA SER A 95 11.15 11.53 -3.14
C SER A 95 9.96 11.31 -2.19
N LYS A 96 10.23 10.69 -1.05
CA LYS A 96 9.22 10.34 -0.04
C LYS A 96 8.34 11.54 0.38
N LYS A 97 8.90 12.75 0.42
CA LYS A 97 8.19 13.98 0.84
C LYS A 97 7.03 14.35 -0.09
N GLY A 98 7.20 14.25 -1.41
CA GLY A 98 6.12 14.61 -2.33
C GLY A 98 5.00 13.55 -2.38
N LEU A 99 5.35 12.27 -2.16
CA LEU A 99 4.39 11.17 -2.15
C LEU A 99 3.36 11.32 -1.02
N TYR A 100 3.82 11.53 0.21
CA TYR A 100 2.92 11.67 1.35
C TYR A 100 2.11 12.96 1.29
N ALA A 101 2.68 14.04 0.72
CA ALA A 101 1.95 15.28 0.49
C ALA A 101 0.84 15.12 -0.55
N TYR A 102 1.10 14.39 -1.64
CA TYR A 102 0.11 14.11 -2.69
C TYR A 102 -1.08 13.29 -2.16
N TRP A 103 -0.77 12.23 -1.41
CA TRP A 103 -1.78 11.33 -0.86
C TRP A 103 -2.56 11.96 0.29
N GLY A 104 -1.90 12.76 1.14
CA GLY A 104 -2.55 13.53 2.20
C GLY A 104 -3.45 12.67 3.09
N ASP A 105 -4.67 13.14 3.34
CA ASP A 105 -5.68 12.46 4.16
C ASP A 105 -6.42 11.35 3.42
N LYS A 106 -6.28 11.23 2.09
CA LYS A 106 -7.01 10.23 1.28
C LYS A 106 -6.74 8.81 1.76
N ILE A 107 -5.54 8.55 2.24
CA ILE A 107 -5.13 7.25 2.79
C ILE A 107 -5.84 6.95 4.10
N TYR A 108 -5.89 7.93 5.00
CA TYR A 108 -6.65 7.82 6.24
C TYR A 108 -8.13 7.57 5.94
N GLN A 109 -8.74 8.37 5.06
CA GLN A 109 -10.14 8.23 4.69
C GLN A 109 -10.46 6.85 4.13
N GLU A 110 -9.60 6.29 3.28
CA GLU A 110 -9.80 4.97 2.71
C GLU A 110 -9.63 3.84 3.74
N ILE A 111 -8.67 3.95 4.67
CA ILE A 111 -8.51 3.00 5.77
C ILE A 111 -9.75 3.01 6.67
N ILE A 112 -10.25 4.19 7.05
CA ILE A 112 -11.43 4.31 7.91
C ILE A 112 -12.69 3.79 7.23
N LYS A 113 -12.88 4.04 5.94
CA LYS A 113 -14.01 3.47 5.18
C LYS A 113 -14.02 1.95 5.19
N ARG A 114 -12.85 1.32 5.25
CA ARG A 114 -12.70 -0.13 5.29
C ARG A 114 -12.87 -0.71 6.69
N CYS A 115 -12.78 0.10 7.75
CA CYS A 115 -13.18 -0.33 9.08
C CYS A 115 -14.69 -0.60 9.09
N HIS A 116 -15.10 -1.78 9.55
CA HIS A 116 -16.50 -2.21 9.50
C HIS A 116 -17.37 -1.53 10.57
N SER A 117 -16.73 -0.95 11.59
CA SER A 117 -17.40 -0.31 12.71
C SER A 117 -16.54 0.79 13.32
N SER A 118 -17.20 1.79 13.91
CA SER A 118 -16.53 2.80 14.72
C SER A 118 -15.79 2.14 15.89
N GLY A 119 -14.53 2.48 16.08
CA GLY A 119 -13.71 1.94 17.17
C GLY A 119 -13.12 0.55 16.90
N GLU A 120 -13.13 0.07 15.64
CA GLU A 120 -12.30 -1.06 15.24
C GLU A 120 -10.81 -0.69 15.34
N TRP A 121 -9.98 -1.65 15.76
CA TRP A 121 -8.53 -1.45 15.85
C TRP A 121 -7.88 -1.35 14.47
N ILE A 122 -7.06 -0.31 14.29
CA ILE A 122 -6.09 -0.15 13.22
C ILE A 122 -4.75 -0.61 13.76
N ILE A 123 -4.31 -1.78 13.33
CA ILE A 123 -3.00 -2.35 13.66
C ILE A 123 -2.01 -1.86 12.62
N ASN A 124 -1.12 -0.96 13.00
CA ASN A 124 -0.17 -0.33 12.12
C ASN A 124 1.17 -1.07 12.11
N LEU A 125 1.42 -1.81 11.03
CA LEU A 125 2.67 -2.52 10.76
C LEU A 125 3.48 -1.83 9.65
N ALA A 126 3.17 -0.57 9.35
CA ALA A 126 3.86 0.22 8.35
C ALA A 126 5.15 0.85 8.90
N SER A 127 5.98 1.36 7.99
CA SER A 127 7.18 2.11 8.36
C SER A 127 6.84 3.41 9.09
N ASP A 128 7.72 3.86 9.98
CA ASP A 128 7.55 5.10 10.77
C ASP A 128 7.13 6.32 9.95
N GLU A 129 7.64 6.43 8.72
CA GLU A 129 7.35 7.56 7.86
C GLU A 129 5.92 7.55 7.33
N PHE A 130 5.42 6.37 6.96
CA PHE A 130 4.02 6.19 6.60
C PHE A 130 3.13 6.38 7.83
N SER A 131 3.52 5.79 8.97
CA SER A 131 2.83 5.93 10.26
C SER A 131 2.63 7.41 10.61
N LYS A 132 3.67 8.24 10.52
CA LYS A 132 3.59 9.68 10.75
C LYS A 132 2.66 10.42 9.79
N THR A 133 2.48 9.93 8.56
CA THR A 133 1.55 10.52 7.60
C THR A 133 0.12 10.19 7.98
N LEU A 134 -0.14 8.95 8.38
CA LEU A 134 -1.45 8.50 8.84
C LEU A 134 -1.86 9.13 10.18
N SER A 135 -0.93 9.18 11.16
CA SER A 135 -1.20 9.68 12.51
C SER A 135 -1.66 11.14 12.57
N LYS A 136 -1.33 11.95 11.55
CA LYS A 136 -1.75 13.36 11.47
C LYS A 136 -3.26 13.54 11.33
N TYR A 137 -3.96 12.51 10.86
CA TYR A 137 -5.39 12.57 10.57
C TYR A 137 -6.24 11.75 11.55
N LEU A 138 -5.60 11.03 12.49
CA LEU A 138 -6.30 10.28 13.52
C LEU A 138 -7.08 11.21 14.45
N THR A 139 -8.22 10.72 14.91
CA THR A 139 -9.09 11.38 15.89
C THR A 139 -9.17 10.57 17.17
N GLU A 140 -9.71 11.14 18.24
CA GLU A 140 -9.90 10.44 19.53
C GLU A 140 -10.79 9.19 19.45
N LYS A 141 -11.57 9.04 18.37
CA LYS A 141 -12.44 7.89 18.13
C LYS A 141 -11.69 6.70 17.52
N ASP A 142 -10.51 6.95 16.96
CA ASP A 142 -9.73 5.95 16.24
C ASP A 142 -8.90 5.12 17.22
N ARG A 143 -9.04 3.80 17.17
CA ARG A 143 -8.21 2.89 17.95
C ARG A 143 -7.01 2.49 17.12
N PHE A 144 -5.85 3.06 17.43
CA PHE A 144 -4.62 2.88 16.65
C PHE A 144 -3.53 2.26 17.51
N LEU A 145 -2.95 1.15 17.05
CA LEU A 145 -1.86 0.42 17.70
C LEU A 145 -0.65 0.32 16.77
#